data_AF-Q58T37-F1
#
_entry.id   AF-Q58T37-F1
#
_cell.length_a   1.000
_cell.length_b   1.000
_cell.length_c   1.000
_cell.angle_alpha   90.00
_cell.angle_beta   90.00
_cell.angle_gamma   90.00
#
_symmetry.space_group_name_H-M   'P 1'
#
loop_
_entity.id
_entity.type
_entity.pdbx_description
1 polymer ?
#
loop_
_entity_poly.entity_id
_entity_poly.type
_entity_poly.pdbx_seq_one_letter_code
_entity_poly.pdbx_strand_id
1 'polypeptide(L)'
;RSHLMVGFGAIVEHCKELHRLSLSGLLTDRVFEYIGTHAKKLEMLSVAFAGDGDLGLHHVLSGCKSLRKLEIRDCPFGDKALLANAAKLETMRSLWMSSCSVSFGACKLLGQKMPRLNVEVMDERGRPDSRPESCSVEKLYIYRSVAGPRSDMPRFVWTMKTPS
;
A
#
# COMPACT_ATOMS: atom_id res chain seq x y z
N ARG A 1 -23.27 0.68 -12.16
CA ARG A 1 -22.27 0.57 -11.07
C ARG A 1 -21.80 -0.88 -10.85
N SER A 2 -22.70 -1.87 -10.86
CA SER A 2 -22.37 -3.29 -10.68
C SER A 2 -21.47 -3.91 -11.77
N HIS A 3 -21.64 -3.52 -13.03
CA HIS A 3 -20.98 -4.19 -14.17
C HIS A 3 -19.45 -4.11 -14.14
N LEU A 4 -18.87 -3.02 -13.66
CA LEU A 4 -17.42 -2.87 -13.62
C LEU A 4 -16.79 -3.79 -12.55
N MET A 5 -17.46 -3.98 -11.40
CA MET A 5 -16.98 -4.92 -10.36
C MET A 5 -17.02 -6.35 -10.88
N VAL A 6 -18.12 -6.72 -11.54
CA VAL A 6 -18.29 -8.05 -12.13
C VAL A 6 -17.28 -8.28 -13.23
N GLY A 7 -17.00 -7.27 -14.06
CA GLY A 7 -16.00 -7.33 -15.12
C GLY A 7 -14.60 -7.60 -14.58
N PHE A 8 -14.14 -6.82 -13.60
CA PHE A 8 -12.83 -7.07 -12.97
C PHE A 8 -12.79 -8.41 -12.23
N GLY A 9 -13.87 -8.78 -11.55
CA GLY A 9 -14.02 -10.10 -10.92
C GLY A 9 -13.84 -11.24 -11.92
N ALA A 10 -14.53 -11.17 -13.05
CA ALA A 10 -14.42 -12.16 -14.12
C ALA A 10 -12.99 -12.22 -14.71
N ILE A 11 -12.32 -11.07 -14.89
CA ILE A 11 -10.93 -11.03 -15.37
C ILE A 11 -10.02 -11.80 -14.40
N VAL A 12 -10.03 -11.47 -13.10
CA VAL A 12 -9.15 -12.14 -12.14
C VAL A 12 -9.54 -13.59 -11.89
N GLU A 13 -10.82 -13.92 -12.07
CA GLU A 13 -11.31 -15.28 -11.98
C GLU A 13 -10.88 -16.15 -13.16
N HIS A 14 -10.85 -15.64 -14.40
CA HIS A 14 -10.60 -16.48 -15.58
C HIS A 14 -9.17 -16.36 -16.11
N CYS A 15 -8.53 -15.19 -15.98
CA CYS A 15 -7.16 -14.96 -16.41
C CYS A 15 -6.15 -15.45 -15.36
N LYS A 16 -5.98 -16.77 -15.22
CA LYS A 16 -5.12 -17.37 -14.19
C LYS A 16 -3.64 -17.00 -14.30
N GLU A 17 -3.19 -16.63 -15.50
CA GLU A 17 -1.83 -16.14 -15.79
C GLU A 17 -1.71 -14.60 -15.75
N LEU A 18 -2.64 -13.91 -15.10
CA LEU A 18 -2.57 -12.46 -14.97
C LEU A 18 -1.46 -12.03 -14.00
N HIS A 19 -0.44 -11.34 -14.53
CA HIS A 19 0.70 -10.86 -13.74
C HIS A 19 0.63 -9.36 -13.41
N ARG A 20 -0.14 -8.58 -14.18
CA ARG A 20 -0.29 -7.13 -13.98
C ARG A 20 -1.73 -6.71 -14.17
N LEU A 21 -2.20 -5.83 -13.28
CA LEU A 21 -3.55 -5.26 -13.33
C LEU A 21 -3.50 -3.82 -12.85
N SER A 22 -4.23 -2.95 -13.56
CA SER A 22 -4.48 -1.58 -13.15
C SER A 22 -5.98 -1.35 -13.11
N LEU A 23 -6.47 -0.76 -12.02
CA LEU A 23 -7.89 -0.43 -11.87
C LEU A 23 -8.08 1.00 -11.38
N SER A 24 -9.14 1.61 -11.87
CA SER A 24 -9.58 2.94 -11.46
C SER A 24 -11.08 3.09 -11.55
N GLY A 25 -11.62 4.07 -10.82
CA GLY A 25 -13.03 4.44 -10.84
C GLY A 25 -13.80 3.89 -9.66
N LEU A 26 -15.12 4.10 -9.65
CA LEU A 26 -16.00 3.87 -8.51
C LEU A 26 -16.16 2.36 -8.19
N LEU A 27 -15.15 1.79 -7.55
CA LEU A 27 -15.07 0.40 -7.13
C LEU A 27 -15.14 0.28 -5.61
N THR A 28 -15.85 -0.74 -5.14
CA THR A 28 -16.02 -1.04 -3.70
C THR A 28 -14.99 -2.05 -3.23
N ASP A 29 -14.92 -2.29 -1.91
CA ASP A 29 -14.00 -3.29 -1.33
C ASP A 29 -14.16 -4.70 -1.92
N ARG A 30 -15.33 -5.01 -2.47
CA ARG A 30 -15.66 -6.28 -3.12
C ARG A 30 -14.78 -6.61 -4.33
N VAL A 31 -14.32 -5.63 -5.11
CA VAL A 31 -13.40 -5.92 -6.22
C VAL A 31 -12.06 -6.46 -5.70
N PHE A 32 -11.62 -5.94 -4.55
CA PHE A 32 -10.38 -6.35 -3.93
C PHE A 32 -10.49 -7.71 -3.23
N GLU A 33 -11.67 -8.06 -2.74
CA GLU A 33 -11.99 -9.43 -2.31
C GLU A 33 -11.81 -10.42 -3.47
N TYR A 34 -12.35 -10.12 -4.66
CA TYR A 34 -12.14 -10.96 -5.85
C TYR A 34 -10.66 -11.04 -6.26
N ILE A 35 -9.95 -9.90 -6.27
CA ILE A 35 -8.50 -9.86 -6.55
C ILE A 35 -7.73 -10.74 -5.56
N GLY A 36 -7.95 -10.53 -4.26
CA GLY A 36 -7.33 -11.32 -3.20
C GLY A 36 -7.65 -12.80 -3.32
N THR A 37 -8.86 -13.15 -3.74
CA THR A 37 -9.30 -14.55 -3.88
C THR A 37 -8.70 -15.23 -5.11
N HIS A 38 -8.69 -14.58 -6.27
CA HIS A 38 -8.40 -15.26 -7.54
C HIS A 38 -7.05 -14.89 -8.19
N ALA A 39 -6.53 -13.67 -7.97
CA ALA A 39 -5.36 -13.15 -8.67
C ALA A 39 -4.03 -13.67 -8.08
N LYS A 40 -3.85 -14.99 -8.00
CA LYS A 40 -2.73 -15.62 -7.27
C LYS A 40 -1.36 -15.41 -7.92
N LYS A 41 -1.31 -15.19 -9.25
CA LYS A 41 -0.09 -14.90 -10.02
C LYS A 41 0.17 -13.40 -10.23
N LEU A 42 -0.68 -12.53 -9.66
CA LEU A 42 -0.54 -11.09 -9.81
C LEU A 42 0.72 -10.59 -9.11
N GLU A 43 1.63 -9.98 -9.87
CA GLU A 43 2.89 -9.42 -9.37
C GLU A 43 2.84 -7.90 -9.20
N MET A 44 2.06 -7.20 -10.02
CA MET A 44 1.94 -5.75 -9.98
C MET A 44 0.48 -5.31 -10.02
N LEU A 45 0.09 -4.50 -9.05
CA LEU A 45 -1.24 -3.91 -8.96
C LEU A 45 -1.13 -2.39 -8.81
N SER A 46 -1.83 -1.65 -9.67
CA SER A 46 -1.98 -0.21 -9.56
C SER A 46 -3.46 0.15 -9.36
N VAL A 47 -3.75 1.01 -8.38
CA VAL A 47 -5.12 1.35 -7.93
C VAL A 47 -5.28 2.87 -7.82
N ALA A 48 -6.37 3.41 -8.35
CA ALA A 48 -6.72 4.82 -8.17
C ALA A 48 -8.22 5.05 -7.97
N PHE A 49 -8.61 5.93 -7.04
CA PHE A 49 -10.01 6.35 -6.82
C PHE A 49 -10.98 5.20 -6.52
N ALA A 50 -10.54 4.20 -5.74
CA ALA A 50 -11.25 2.94 -5.53
C ALA A 50 -11.18 2.45 -4.07
N GLY A 51 -12.15 1.63 -3.67
CA GLY A 51 -12.30 1.07 -2.33
C GLY A 51 -13.23 1.89 -1.44
N ASP A 52 -13.71 1.26 -0.38
CA ASP A 52 -14.55 1.86 0.66
C ASP A 52 -13.78 2.00 1.99
N GLY A 53 -12.77 1.16 2.23
CA GLY A 53 -11.96 1.22 3.43
C GLY A 53 -10.83 0.19 3.48
N ASP A 54 -10.23 0.04 4.66
CA ASP A 54 -9.07 -0.84 4.88
C ASP A 54 -9.31 -2.32 4.50
N LEU A 55 -10.56 -2.80 4.45
CA LEU A 55 -10.84 -4.18 4.05
C LEU A 55 -10.37 -4.45 2.62
N GLY A 56 -10.53 -3.49 1.71
CA GLY A 56 -10.06 -3.61 0.33
C GLY A 56 -8.54 -3.87 0.26
N LEU A 57 -7.74 -3.03 0.93
CA LEU A 57 -6.29 -3.23 0.98
C LEU A 57 -5.91 -4.53 1.70
N HIS A 58 -6.64 -4.90 2.77
CA HIS A 58 -6.40 -6.14 3.48
C HIS A 58 -6.55 -7.36 2.57
N HIS A 59 -7.61 -7.46 1.75
CA HIS A 59 -7.82 -8.57 0.83
C HIS A 59 -6.67 -8.72 -0.18
N VAL A 60 -6.14 -7.61 -0.69
CA VAL A 60 -5.00 -7.62 -1.62
C VAL A 60 -3.76 -8.17 -0.91
N LEU A 61 -3.39 -7.60 0.23
CA LEU A 61 -2.15 -7.95 0.93
C LEU A 61 -2.18 -9.38 1.49
N SER A 62 -3.32 -9.85 1.97
CA SER A 62 -3.47 -11.21 2.50
C SER A 62 -3.64 -12.26 1.39
N GLY A 63 -4.31 -11.92 0.30
CA GLY A 63 -4.71 -12.88 -0.74
C GLY A 63 -3.74 -13.03 -1.91
N CYS A 64 -3.05 -11.96 -2.32
CA CYS A 64 -2.18 -11.93 -3.49
C CYS A 64 -0.78 -12.47 -3.18
N LYS A 65 -0.62 -13.78 -3.32
CA LYS A 65 0.62 -14.50 -2.94
C LYS A 65 1.85 -14.02 -3.71
N SER A 66 1.72 -13.78 -5.02
CA SER A 66 2.84 -13.40 -5.90
C SER A 66 3.10 -11.90 -5.98
N LEU A 67 2.38 -11.08 -5.20
CA LEU A 67 2.47 -9.63 -5.30
C LEU A 67 3.88 -9.14 -4.97
N ARG A 68 4.42 -8.27 -5.83
CA ARG A 68 5.76 -7.67 -5.69
C ARG A 68 5.70 -6.15 -5.66
N LYS A 69 4.77 -5.53 -6.39
CA LYS A 69 4.59 -4.09 -6.44
C LYS A 69 3.12 -3.73 -6.27
N LEU A 70 2.85 -2.80 -5.38
CA LEU A 70 1.51 -2.24 -5.16
C LEU A 70 1.62 -0.72 -5.17
N GLU A 71 0.83 -0.07 -6.02
CA GLU A 71 0.82 1.38 -6.18
C GLU A 71 -0.61 1.89 -6.03
N ILE A 72 -0.84 2.79 -5.07
CA ILE A 72 -2.18 3.22 -4.67
C ILE A 72 -2.22 4.74 -4.63
N ARG A 73 -3.27 5.33 -5.19
CA ARG A 73 -3.53 6.77 -5.10
C ARG A 73 -5.00 7.06 -4.85
N ASP A 74 -5.29 8.07 -4.02
CA ASP A 74 -6.65 8.58 -3.82
C ASP A 74 -7.65 7.47 -3.40
N CYS A 75 -7.23 6.61 -2.48
CA CYS A 75 -8.03 5.49 -1.96
C CYS A 75 -8.23 5.64 -0.44
N PRO A 76 -9.38 5.23 0.12
CA PRO A 76 -9.65 5.29 1.55
C PRO A 76 -8.95 4.16 2.35
N PHE A 77 -7.70 3.86 2.01
CA PHE A 77 -6.88 2.86 2.68
C PHE A 77 -5.93 3.52 3.67
N GLY A 78 -5.78 2.93 4.84
CA GLY A 78 -5.06 3.52 5.96
C GLY A 78 -4.35 2.49 6.85
N ASP A 79 -4.34 2.81 8.13
CA ASP A 79 -3.42 2.21 9.10
C ASP A 79 -3.69 0.73 9.35
N LYS A 80 -4.97 0.32 9.42
CA LYS A 80 -5.33 -1.01 9.91
C LYS A 80 -4.84 -2.10 8.97
N ALA A 81 -5.09 -1.92 7.67
CA ALA A 81 -4.67 -2.89 6.67
C ALA A 81 -3.15 -2.96 6.51
N LEU A 82 -2.50 -1.79 6.54
CA LEU A 82 -1.04 -1.68 6.44
C LEU A 82 -0.34 -2.40 7.60
N LEU A 83 -0.76 -2.13 8.84
CA LEU A 83 -0.14 -2.69 10.04
C LEU A 83 -0.47 -4.18 10.24
N ALA A 84 -1.71 -4.59 9.93
CA ALA A 84 -2.13 -5.99 10.03
C ALA A 84 -1.35 -6.91 9.08
N ASN A 85 -0.91 -6.37 7.94
CA ASN A 85 -0.20 -7.13 6.90
C ASN A 85 1.30 -6.76 6.80
N ALA A 86 1.90 -6.18 7.84
CA ALA A 86 3.28 -5.68 7.78
C ALA A 86 4.30 -6.71 7.25
N ALA A 87 4.18 -7.99 7.65
CA ALA A 87 5.07 -9.06 7.18
C ALA A 87 5.02 -9.29 5.66
N LYS A 88 3.87 -9.04 5.02
CA LYS A 88 3.73 -9.16 3.56
C LYS A 88 4.67 -8.19 2.83
N LEU A 89 4.91 -7.01 3.41
CA LEU A 89 5.72 -5.95 2.81
C LEU A 89 7.19 -6.39 2.65
N GLU A 90 7.70 -7.30 3.48
CA GLU A 90 9.05 -7.88 3.32
C GLU A 90 9.15 -8.89 2.17
N THR A 91 8.03 -9.45 1.72
CA THR A 91 7.99 -10.33 0.54
C THR A 91 7.94 -9.55 -0.76
N MET A 92 7.48 -8.30 -0.68
CA MET A 92 7.30 -7.40 -1.82
C MET A 92 8.57 -6.61 -2.13
N ARG A 93 8.68 -6.12 -3.36
CA ARG A 93 9.70 -5.14 -3.73
C ARG A 93 9.35 -3.78 -3.12
N SER A 94 8.10 -3.34 -3.30
CA SER A 94 7.68 -2.03 -2.81
C SER A 94 6.16 -1.86 -2.72
N LEU A 95 5.75 -0.94 -1.85
CA LEU A 95 4.41 -0.36 -1.76
C LEU A 95 4.53 1.15 -1.89
N TRP A 96 3.74 1.74 -2.79
CA TRP A 96 3.53 3.18 -2.90
C TRP A 96 2.10 3.52 -2.53
N MET A 97 1.91 4.52 -1.67
CA MET A 97 0.61 5.09 -1.34
C MET A 97 0.69 6.61 -1.36
N SER A 98 -0.27 7.28 -1.98
CA SER A 98 -0.34 8.75 -2.01
C SER A 98 -1.79 9.21 -1.93
N SER A 99 -2.05 10.32 -1.24
CA SER A 99 -3.43 10.80 -0.99
C SER A 99 -4.33 9.69 -0.40
N CYS A 100 -3.77 8.91 0.53
CA CYS A 100 -4.48 7.85 1.24
C CYS A 100 -4.66 8.23 2.72
N SER A 101 -5.29 7.37 3.50
CA SER A 101 -5.60 7.62 4.92
C SER A 101 -4.55 7.06 5.88
N VAL A 102 -3.29 6.89 5.42
CA VAL A 102 -2.21 6.39 6.28
C VAL A 102 -1.67 7.53 7.15
N SER A 103 -1.72 7.35 8.45
CA SER A 103 -1.28 8.32 9.44
C SER A 103 0.25 8.31 9.63
N PHE A 104 0.80 9.44 10.08
CA PHE A 104 2.21 9.52 10.44
C PHE A 104 2.58 8.55 11.57
N GLY A 105 1.70 8.37 12.56
CA GLY A 105 1.87 7.43 13.66
C GLY A 105 1.99 5.99 13.17
N ALA A 106 1.17 5.57 12.21
CA ALA A 106 1.28 4.24 11.60
C ALA A 106 2.60 4.05 10.84
N CYS A 107 3.07 5.07 10.12
CA CYS A 107 4.39 5.04 9.47
C CYS A 107 5.52 4.83 10.49
N LYS A 108 5.50 5.56 11.62
CA LYS A 108 6.47 5.39 12.71
C LYS A 108 6.42 3.98 13.30
N LEU A 109 5.23 3.50 13.64
CA LEU A 109 5.03 2.18 14.22
C LEU A 109 5.48 1.06 13.28
N LEU A 110 5.20 1.18 11.99
CA LEU A 110 5.66 0.22 10.99
C LEU A 110 7.19 0.22 10.88
N GLY A 111 7.81 1.39 10.85
CA GLY A 111 9.27 1.54 10.82
C GLY A 111 9.96 0.93 12.05
N GLN A 112 9.36 1.05 13.23
CA GLN A 112 9.82 0.42 14.47
C GLN A 112 9.70 -1.11 14.42
N LYS A 113 8.58 -1.62 13.92
CA LYS A 113 8.28 -3.06 13.88
C LYS A 113 9.07 -3.81 12.80
N MET A 114 9.43 -3.13 11.71
CA MET A 114 9.95 -3.74 10.49
C MET A 114 11.32 -3.16 10.09
N PRO A 115 12.43 -3.51 10.79
CA PRO A 115 13.74 -2.87 10.60
C PRO A 115 14.37 -3.11 9.22
N ARG A 116 13.92 -4.14 8.50
CA ARG A 116 14.34 -4.49 7.13
C ARG A 116 13.60 -3.71 6.05
N LEU A 117 12.61 -2.90 6.43
CA LEU A 117 11.91 -1.99 5.54
C LEU A 117 12.48 -0.58 5.70
N ASN A 118 12.62 0.13 4.59
CA ASN A 118 12.67 1.58 4.59
C ASN A 118 11.24 2.07 4.39
N VAL A 119 10.73 2.81 5.37
CA VAL A 119 9.39 3.41 5.38
C VAL A 119 9.60 4.90 5.17
N GLU A 120 9.57 5.36 3.92
CA GLU A 120 9.84 6.74 3.55
C GLU A 120 8.53 7.54 3.46
N VAL A 121 8.39 8.52 4.35
CA VAL A 121 7.34 9.54 4.28
C VAL A 121 7.86 10.68 3.41
N MET A 122 7.08 11.09 2.42
CA MET A 122 7.39 12.26 1.58
C MET A 122 6.24 13.25 1.70
N ASP A 123 6.53 14.45 2.22
CA ASP A 123 5.51 15.44 2.54
C ASP A 123 6.06 16.85 2.35
N GLU A 124 5.45 17.62 1.46
CA GLU A 124 5.89 18.98 1.14
C GLU A 124 5.37 20.03 2.13
N ARG A 125 4.45 19.64 3.03
CA ARG A 125 3.83 20.54 4.02
C ARG A 125 4.74 20.87 5.21
N GLY A 126 5.97 20.35 5.22
CA GLY A 126 6.93 20.50 6.30
C GLY A 126 7.15 19.21 7.08
N ARG A 127 7.84 19.31 8.23
CA ARG A 127 8.21 18.11 9.00
C ARG A 127 6.95 17.38 9.49
N PRO A 128 6.85 16.05 9.33
CA PRO A 128 5.66 15.31 9.76
C PRO A 128 5.40 15.35 11.28
N ASP A 129 6.44 15.52 12.10
CA ASP A 129 6.36 15.65 13.55
C ASP A 129 5.77 16.97 14.04
N SER A 130 5.64 17.99 13.17
CA SER A 130 5.00 19.26 13.51
C SER A 130 3.47 19.18 13.52
N ARG A 131 2.90 18.01 13.20
CA ARG A 131 1.46 17.74 13.15
C ARG A 131 1.11 16.55 14.05
N PRO A 132 -0.15 16.43 14.51
CA PRO A 132 -0.60 15.25 15.24
C PRO A 132 -0.26 13.95 14.50
N GLU A 133 0.12 12.90 15.23
CA GLU A 133 0.47 11.61 14.63
C GLU A 133 -0.71 10.96 13.86
N SER A 134 -1.95 11.37 14.16
CA SER A 134 -3.16 10.96 13.43
C SER A 134 -3.32 11.61 12.05
N CYS A 135 -2.57 12.66 11.72
CA CYS A 135 -2.63 13.28 10.40
C CYS A 135 -2.09 12.36 9.31
N SER A 136 -2.78 12.33 8.17
CA SER A 136 -2.33 11.56 7.01
C SER A 136 -1.10 12.17 6.37
N VAL A 137 -0.17 11.30 5.97
CA VAL A 137 1.00 11.69 5.17
C VAL A 137 0.60 11.90 3.71
N GLU A 138 1.30 12.77 3.00
CA GLU A 138 1.00 13.05 1.60
C GLU A 138 1.33 11.86 0.71
N LYS A 139 2.55 11.34 0.85
CA LYS A 139 3.05 10.17 0.13
C LYS A 139 3.84 9.27 1.07
N LEU A 140 3.71 7.97 0.86
CA LEU A 140 4.38 6.90 1.59
C LEU A 140 4.98 5.94 0.57
N TYR A 141 6.26 5.68 0.71
CA TYR A 141 6.96 4.66 -0.05
C TYR A 141 7.66 3.69 0.87
N ILE A 142 7.28 2.42 0.77
CA ILE A 142 7.83 1.34 1.58
C ILE A 142 8.54 0.37 0.65
N TYR A 143 9.77 0.02 0.97
CA TYR A 143 10.51 -0.99 0.23
C TYR A 143 11.44 -1.76 1.17
N ARG A 144 11.61 -3.05 0.88
CA ARG A 144 12.58 -3.86 1.62
C ARG A 144 14.00 -3.53 1.16
N SER A 145 14.94 -3.48 2.10
CA SER A 145 16.34 -3.20 1.81
C SER A 145 17.25 -3.95 2.78
N VAL A 146 18.34 -4.52 2.25
CA VAL A 146 19.45 -5.04 3.07
C VAL A 146 20.50 -3.97 3.36
N ALA A 147 20.46 -2.82 2.67
CA ALA A 147 21.39 -1.72 2.85
C ALA A 147 20.98 -0.75 3.96
N GLY A 148 19.75 -0.85 4.49
CA GLY A 148 19.21 0.13 5.43
C GLY A 148 18.80 1.45 4.74
N PRO A 149 18.64 2.55 5.51
CA PRO A 149 18.25 3.85 4.99
C PRO A 149 19.25 4.40 3.97
N ARG A 150 18.76 5.11 2.95
CA ARG A 150 19.61 5.80 1.97
C ARG A 150 20.13 7.13 2.53
N SER A 151 21.31 7.56 2.06
CA SER A 151 22.00 8.77 2.53
C SER A 151 21.64 10.04 1.75
N ASP A 152 20.93 9.92 0.64
CA ASP A 152 20.63 10.97 -0.34
C ASP A 152 19.18 11.48 -0.24
N MET A 153 18.57 11.39 0.95
CA MET A 153 17.21 11.86 1.17
C MET A 153 17.13 13.39 1.05
N PRO A 154 16.27 13.94 0.16
CA PRO A 154 16.03 15.37 0.15
C PRO A 154 15.21 15.80 1.37
N ARG A 155 15.16 17.11 1.65
CA ARG A 155 14.60 17.70 2.88
C ARG A 155 13.13 17.39 3.18
N PHE A 156 12.38 16.90 2.20
CA PHE A 156 10.95 16.56 2.30
C PHE A 156 10.73 15.05 2.44
N VAL A 157 11.79 14.27 2.67
CA VAL A 157 11.73 12.81 2.82
C VAL A 157 12.30 12.40 4.16
N TRP A 158 11.55 11.58 4.89
CA TRP A 158 11.95 11.06 6.19
C TRP A 158 11.77 9.54 6.21
N THR A 159 12.86 8.81 6.50
CA THR A 159 12.77 7.37 6.76
C THR A 159 12.36 7.13 8.21
N MET A 160 11.26 6.41 8.42
CA MET A 160 10.84 5.96 9.75
C MET A 160 11.68 4.77 10.17
N LYS A 161 12.75 5.01 10.94
CA LYS A 161 13.46 3.98 11.69
C LYS A 161 13.64 4.44 13.13
N THR A 162 13.74 3.47 14.02
CA THR A 162 14.27 3.71 15.36
C THR A 162 15.73 4.13 15.26
N PRO A 163 16.17 5.14 16.03
CA PRO A 163 17.58 5.36 16.27
C PRO A 163 18.15 4.07 16.89
N SER A 164 19.25 3.58 16.34
CA SER A 164 20.09 2.53 16.95
C SER A 164 20.70 3.03 18.26
#